data_AF-A0A356IA44-F1
#
_entry.id   AF-A0A356IA44-F1
#
_cell.length_a   1.000
_cell.length_b   1.000
_cell.length_c   1.000
_cell.angle_alpha   90.00
_cell.angle_beta   90.00
_cell.angle_gamma   90.00
#
_symmetry.space_group_name_H-M   'P 1'
#
loop_
_entity.id
_entity.type
_entity.pdbx_description
1 polymer ?
#
loop_
_entity_poly.entity_id
_entity_poly.type
_entity_poly.pdbx_seq_one_letter_code
_entity_poly.pdbx_strand_id
1 'polypeptide(L)'
;MAMVNDEDYCTLVTCTPYGINAHRLLVRGHRISNVDGDVKLVADALQIKPLLVALILAIPVLLGLILFTYVSTSLFIQKRKVNFEEYDGLNYRMDGLHAQVVSAMGEDMKRI
;
A
#
# COMPACT_ATOMS: atom_id res chain seq x y z
N MET A 1 3.10 -42.26 -41.65
CA MET A 1 2.01 -41.25 -41.64
C MET A 1 1.39 -41.30 -43.02
N ALA A 2 0.14 -41.75 -43.12
CA ALA A 2 -0.56 -41.84 -44.39
C ALA A 2 -1.34 -40.54 -44.60
N MET A 3 -1.12 -39.86 -45.73
CA MET A 3 -2.03 -38.80 -46.16
C MET A 3 -3.26 -39.47 -46.73
N VAL A 4 -4.43 -39.08 -46.23
CA VAL A 4 -5.72 -39.42 -46.84
C VAL A 4 -6.07 -38.24 -47.74
N ASN A 5 -6.29 -38.52 -49.02
CA ASN A 5 -6.57 -37.47 -50.00
C ASN A 5 -7.86 -36.72 -49.61
N ASP A 6 -7.84 -35.39 -49.79
CA ASP A 6 -8.96 -34.48 -49.54
C ASP A 6 -9.46 -34.35 -48.08
N GLU A 7 -8.71 -34.88 -47.09
CA GLU A 7 -9.05 -34.76 -45.67
C GLU A 7 -7.94 -34.05 -44.87
N ASP A 8 -8.30 -32.97 -44.17
CA ASP A 8 -7.40 -32.20 -43.31
C ASP A 8 -7.35 -32.83 -41.90
N TYR A 9 -6.44 -33.78 -41.70
CA TYR A 9 -6.19 -34.38 -40.38
C TYR A 9 -5.01 -33.77 -39.64
N CYS A 10 -5.19 -33.58 -38.34
CA CYS A 10 -4.10 -33.35 -37.39
C CYS A 10 -4.05 -34.53 -36.41
N THR A 11 -2.86 -35.13 -36.23
CA THR A 11 -2.68 -36.22 -35.26
C THR A 11 -1.80 -35.75 -34.12
N LEU A 12 -2.36 -35.72 -32.90
CA LEU A 12 -1.59 -35.51 -31.68
C LEU A 12 -0.95 -36.84 -31.27
N VAL A 13 0.37 -36.80 -31.05
CA VAL A 13 1.14 -37.95 -30.61
C VAL A 13 1.57 -37.72 -29.18
N THR A 14 1.21 -38.64 -28.29
CA THR A 14 1.67 -38.64 -26.90
C THR A 14 2.06 -40.05 -26.47
N CYS A 15 2.71 -40.18 -25.32
CA CYS A 15 3.07 -41.46 -24.75
C CYS A 15 1.91 -42.03 -23.91
N THR A 16 1.86 -43.36 -23.78
CA THR A 16 0.85 -44.07 -22.99
C THR A 16 1.39 -45.44 -22.53
N PRO A 17 0.91 -46.03 -21.44
CA PRO A 17 0.05 -45.44 -20.40
C PRO A 17 0.82 -44.44 -19.54
N TYR A 18 0.07 -43.57 -18.85
CA TYR A 18 0.62 -42.47 -18.07
C TYR A 18 1.70 -42.94 -17.09
N GLY A 19 2.90 -42.35 -17.17
CA GLY A 19 4.04 -42.67 -16.32
C GLY A 19 4.89 -43.87 -16.77
N ILE A 20 4.39 -44.72 -17.68
CA ILE A 20 5.16 -45.86 -18.23
C ILE A 20 5.68 -45.55 -19.63
N ASN A 21 4.88 -44.86 -20.46
CA ASN A 21 5.26 -44.42 -21.81
C ASN A 21 5.69 -45.53 -22.78
N ALA A 22 5.28 -46.79 -22.54
CA ALA A 22 5.67 -47.95 -23.33
C ALA A 22 5.12 -47.95 -24.77
N HIS A 23 4.03 -47.23 -25.03
CA HIS A 23 3.39 -47.10 -26.33
C HIS A 23 3.16 -45.62 -26.68
N ARG A 24 2.81 -45.39 -27.95
CA ARG A 24 2.42 -44.08 -28.46
C ARG A 24 0.91 -44.06 -28.67
N LEU A 25 0.24 -43.14 -28.01
CA LEU A 25 -1.17 -42.82 -28.25
C LEU A 25 -1.25 -41.82 -29.39
N LEU A 26 -2.03 -42.17 -30.41
CA LEU A 26 -2.30 -41.31 -31.56
C LEU A 26 -3.75 -40.84 -31.50
N VAL A 27 -3.96 -39.55 -31.29
CA VAL A 27 -5.28 -38.93 -31.27
C VAL A 27 -5.47 -38.17 -32.57
N ARG A 28 -6.38 -38.63 -33.43
CA ARG A 28 -6.62 -38.04 -34.75
C ARG A 28 -7.82 -37.09 -34.69
N GLY A 29 -7.59 -35.82 -34.99
CA GLY A 29 -8.63 -34.81 -35.19
C GLY A 29 -8.80 -34.48 -36.67
N HIS A 30 -10.05 -34.28 -37.12
CA HIS A 30 -10.39 -33.81 -38.46
C HIS A 30 -10.73 -32.32 -38.41
N ARG A 31 -10.31 -31.55 -39.41
CA ARG A 31 -10.65 -30.13 -39.51
C ARG A 31 -12.16 -29.96 -39.71
N ILE A 32 -12.79 -29.20 -38.84
CA ILE A 32 -14.16 -28.73 -39.01
C ILE A 32 -14.13 -27.24 -39.38
N SER A 33 -15.15 -26.77 -40.11
CA SER A 33 -15.32 -25.32 -40.33
C SER A 33 -15.44 -24.61 -38.99
N ASN A 34 -14.61 -23.60 -38.77
CA ASN A 34 -14.80 -22.73 -37.61
C ASN A 34 -16.14 -22.02 -37.79
N VAL A 35 -16.98 -21.98 -36.76
CA VAL A 35 -18.10 -21.04 -36.76
C VAL A 35 -17.47 -19.64 -36.73
N ASP A 36 -17.87 -18.75 -37.62
CA ASP A 36 -17.49 -17.33 -37.58
C ASP A 36 -18.17 -16.63 -36.40
N GLY A 37 -17.98 -17.16 -35.20
CA GLY A 37 -18.03 -16.40 -33.99
C GLY A 37 -16.62 -15.92 -33.77
N ASP A 38 -16.44 -14.59 -33.78
CA ASP A 38 -15.42 -13.93 -33.00
C ASP A 38 -15.44 -14.60 -31.61
N VAL A 39 -14.64 -15.66 -31.43
CA VAL A 39 -14.36 -16.22 -30.13
C VAL A 39 -13.54 -15.12 -29.51
N LYS A 40 -14.26 -14.15 -28.96
CA LYS A 40 -13.81 -13.31 -27.89
C LYS A 40 -13.43 -14.32 -26.82
N LEU A 41 -12.20 -14.80 -26.91
CA LEU A 41 -11.35 -15.00 -25.77
C LEU A 41 -11.39 -13.66 -25.06
N VAL A 42 -12.48 -13.41 -24.34
CA VAL A 42 -12.45 -12.66 -23.10
C VAL A 42 -11.56 -13.56 -22.24
N ALA A 43 -10.26 -13.52 -22.52
CA ALA A 43 -9.30 -13.63 -21.47
C ALA A 43 -9.84 -12.67 -20.42
N ASP A 44 -10.20 -13.20 -19.26
CA ASP A 44 -10.52 -12.44 -18.06
C ASP A 44 -9.34 -11.52 -17.62
N ALA A 45 -8.37 -11.25 -18.50
CA ALA A 45 -7.48 -10.11 -18.46
C ALA A 45 -8.17 -8.92 -19.13
N LEU A 46 -9.17 -8.34 -18.46
CA LEU A 46 -9.32 -6.90 -18.49
C LEU A 46 -7.93 -6.35 -18.14
N GLN A 47 -7.17 -5.91 -19.15
CA GLN A 47 -5.99 -5.08 -18.97
C GLN A 47 -6.48 -3.76 -18.39
N ILE A 48 -6.89 -3.76 -17.12
CA ILE A 48 -7.06 -2.54 -16.37
C ILE A 48 -5.65 -1.96 -16.36
N LYS A 49 -5.46 -0.90 -17.14
CA LYS A 49 -4.20 -0.18 -17.25
C LYS A 49 -3.72 0.04 -15.81
N PRO A 50 -2.57 -0.50 -15.40
CA PRO A 50 -2.09 -0.41 -14.02
C PRO A 50 -2.06 1.03 -13.50
N LEU A 51 -1.90 2.00 -14.43
CA LEU A 51 -1.98 3.43 -14.20
C LEU A 51 -3.29 3.89 -13.54
N LEU A 52 -4.44 3.32 -13.93
CA LEU A 52 -5.75 3.72 -13.41
C LEU A 52 -5.94 3.22 -11.96
N VAL A 53 -5.51 1.98 -11.69
CA VAL A 53 -5.51 1.40 -10.33
C VAL A 53 -4.58 2.19 -9.40
N ALA A 54 -3.38 2.52 -9.89
CA ALA A 54 -2.42 3.33 -9.13
C ALA A 54 -3.00 4.71 -8.78
N LEU A 55 -3.70 5.37 -9.71
CA LEU A 55 -4.28 6.68 -9.48
C LEU A 55 -5.41 6.65 -8.44
N ILE A 56 -6.31 5.66 -8.50
CA ILE A 56 -7.42 5.51 -7.54
C ILE A 56 -6.91 5.24 -6.13
N LEU A 57 -5.81 4.51 -5.97
CA LEU A 57 -5.20 4.24 -4.66
C LEU A 57 -4.34 5.40 -4.15
N ALA A 58 -3.62 6.09 -5.03
CA ALA A 58 -2.70 7.16 -4.64
C ALA A 58 -3.43 8.39 -4.07
N ILE A 59 -4.57 8.77 -4.67
CA ILE A 59 -5.35 9.95 -4.24
C ILE A 59 -5.80 9.85 -2.77
N PRO A 60 -6.50 8.80 -2.30
CA PRO A 60 -6.97 8.71 -0.92
C PRO A 60 -5.80 8.58 0.07
N VAL A 61 -4.73 7.87 -0.28
CA VAL A 61 -3.53 7.76 0.57
C VAL A 61 -2.88 9.13 0.76
N LEU A 62 -2.73 9.89 -0.32
CA LEU A 62 -2.14 11.23 -0.28
C LEU A 62 -3.01 12.19 0.56
N LEU A 63 -4.32 12.18 0.35
CA LEU A 63 -5.26 13.00 1.14
C LEU A 63 -5.24 12.62 2.63
N GLY A 64 -5.17 11.32 2.94
CA GLY A 64 -5.07 10.82 4.31
C GLY A 64 -3.78 11.29 5.00
N LEU A 65 -2.64 11.25 4.30
CA LEU A 65 -1.36 11.74 4.83
C LEU A 65 -1.36 13.25 5.07
N ILE A 66 -1.95 14.02 4.15
CA ILE A 66 -2.08 15.48 4.30
C ILE A 66 -2.96 15.81 5.52
N LEU A 67 -4.11 15.15 5.65
CA LEU A 67 -5.00 15.35 6.80
C LEU A 67 -4.31 14.93 8.11
N PHE A 68 -3.62 13.80 8.11
CA PHE A 68 -2.90 13.30 9.28
C PHE A 68 -1.79 14.26 9.73
N THR A 69 -1.00 14.78 8.80
CA THR A 69 0.07 15.76 9.11
C THR A 69 -0.50 17.10 9.59
N TYR A 70 -1.61 17.56 9.02
CA TYR A 70 -2.31 18.77 9.48
C TYR A 70 -2.85 18.62 10.90
N VAL A 71 -3.53 17.51 11.21
CA VAL A 71 -4.09 17.23 12.54
C VAL A 71 -2.99 16.98 13.56
N SER A 72 -1.96 16.21 13.22
CA SER A 72 -0.82 15.98 14.13
C SER A 72 -0.05 17.28 14.39
N THR A 73 0.12 18.13 13.38
CA THR A 73 0.71 19.46 13.53
C THR A 73 -0.12 20.35 14.45
N SER A 74 -1.45 20.43 14.30
CA SER A 74 -2.29 21.29 15.13
C SER A 74 -2.32 20.84 16.59
N LEU A 75 -2.40 19.53 16.86
CA LEU A 75 -2.30 18.97 18.21
C LEU A 75 -0.93 19.19 18.83
N PHE A 76 0.14 19.10 18.04
CA PHE A 76 1.49 19.36 18.51
C PHE A 76 1.74 20.84 18.80
N ILE A 77 1.17 21.76 17.98
CA ILE A 77 1.20 23.20 18.26
C ILE A 77 0.46 23.50 19.57
N GLN A 78 -0.71 22.90 19.80
CA GLN A 78 -1.46 23.11 21.04
C GLN A 78 -0.73 22.56 22.26
N LYS A 79 -0.16 21.34 22.18
CA LYS A 79 0.69 20.79 23.24
C LYS A 79 1.90 21.67 23.51
N ARG A 80 2.58 22.18 22.47
CA ARG A 80 3.71 23.12 22.64
C ARG A 80 3.29 24.42 23.31
N LYS A 81 2.14 25.01 22.94
CA LYS A 81 1.63 26.24 23.55
C LYS A 81 1.35 26.05 25.04
N VAL A 82 0.69 24.96 25.43
CA VAL A 82 0.41 24.64 26.85
C VAL A 82 1.71 24.48 27.63
N ASN A 83 2.67 23.71 27.12
CA ASN A 83 3.96 23.55 27.80
C ASN A 83 4.69 24.89 27.93
N PHE A 84 4.75 25.70 26.87
CA PHE A 84 5.44 27.00 26.90
C PHE A 84 4.82 27.98 27.92
N GLU A 85 3.49 28.09 27.94
CA GLU A 85 2.78 28.95 28.91
C GLU A 85 2.92 28.44 30.36
N GLU A 86 2.99 27.12 30.54
CA GLU A 86 3.30 26.48 31.83
C GLU A 86 4.76 26.72 32.27
N TYR A 87 5.73 26.67 31.34
CA TYR A 87 7.13 27.02 31.60
C TYR A 87 7.29 28.49 32.00
N ASP A 88 6.65 29.42 31.29
CA ASP A 88 6.69 30.84 31.61
C ASP A 88 6.06 31.13 32.98
N GLY A 89 4.93 30.49 33.30
CA GLY A 89 4.28 30.60 34.60
C GLY A 89 5.12 30.03 35.75
N LEU A 90 5.82 28.91 35.53
CA LEU A 90 6.73 28.34 36.51
C LEU A 90 7.96 29.22 36.72
N ASN A 91 8.52 29.77 35.65
CA ASN A 91 9.68 30.64 35.71
C ASN A 91 9.35 31.93 36.48
N TYR A 92 8.19 32.54 36.21
CA TYR A 92 7.69 33.69 36.98
C TYR A 92 7.53 33.39 38.48
N ARG A 93 7.00 32.19 38.82
CA ARG A 93 6.85 31.78 40.23
C ARG A 93 8.19 31.55 40.92
N MET A 94 9.18 31.03 40.20
CA MET A 94 10.55 30.85 40.72
C MET A 94 11.26 32.19 40.92
N ASP A 95 11.12 33.13 40.00
CA ASP A 95 11.69 34.49 40.14
C ASP A 95 11.11 35.23 41.36
N GLY A 96 9.80 35.10 41.58
CA GLY A 96 9.14 35.63 42.77
C GLY A 96 9.64 34.99 44.08
N LEU A 97 9.86 33.68 44.09
CA LEU A 97 10.42 32.97 45.25
C LEU A 97 11.87 33.39 45.51
N HIS A 98 12.69 33.52 44.47
CA HIS A 98 14.06 34.02 44.58
C HIS A 98 14.10 35.43 45.19
N ALA A 99 13.23 36.34 44.73
CA ALA A 99 13.15 37.69 45.27
C ALA A 99 12.79 37.69 46.77
N GLN A 100 11.83 36.84 47.18
CA GLN A 100 11.45 36.68 48.58
C GLN A 100 12.61 36.14 49.43
N VAL A 101 13.30 35.10 48.98
CA VAL A 101 14.45 34.52 49.71
C VAL A 101 15.58 35.54 49.85
N VAL A 102 15.91 36.27 48.79
CA VAL A 102 16.95 37.33 48.83
C VAL A 102 16.56 38.45 49.80
N SER A 103 15.28 38.85 49.83
CA SER A 103 14.82 39.84 50.81
C SER A 103 14.91 39.35 52.25
N ALA A 104 14.53 38.10 52.52
CA ALA A 104 14.61 37.51 53.86
C ALA A 104 16.06 37.40 54.35
N MET A 105 16.97 36.96 53.48
CA MET A 105 18.41 36.92 53.78
C MET A 105 19.00 38.31 54.06
N GLY A 106 18.51 39.35 53.37
CA GLY A 106 18.92 40.73 53.61
C GLY A 106 18.41 41.32 54.92
N GLU A 107 17.21 40.91 55.37
CA GLU A 107 16.68 41.32 56.69
C GLU A 107 17.43 40.64 57.84
N ASP A 108 17.78 39.37 57.71
CA ASP A 108 18.55 38.64 58.72
C ASP A 108 19.98 39.20 58.88
N MET A 109 20.61 39.62 57.78
CA MET A 109 21.92 40.29 57.79
C MET A 109 21.90 41.62 58.55
N LYS A 110 20.78 42.36 58.52
CA LYS A 110 20.63 43.64 59.25
C LYS A 110 20.35 43.47 60.75
N ARG A 111 20.06 42.26 61.21
CA ARG A 111 19.74 41.95 62.62
C ARG A 111 20.95 41.50 63.45
N ILE A 112 22.12 41.33 62.83
CA ILE A 112 23.42 41.03 63.46
C ILE A 112 24.18 42.35 63.63
#